data_AF-A0A1X0DK85-F1
#
_entry.id   AF-A0A1X0DK85-F1
#
_cell.length_a   1.000
_cell.length_b   1.000
_cell.length_c   1.000
_cell.angle_alpha   90.00
_cell.angle_beta   90.00
_cell.angle_gamma   90.00
#
_symmetry.space_group_name_H-M   'P 1'
#
loop_
_entity.id
_entity.type
_entity.pdbx_description
1 polymer ?
#
loop_
_entity_poly.entity_id
_entity_poly.type
_entity_poly.pdbx_seq_one_letter_code
_entity_poly.pdbx_strand_id
1 'polypeptide(L)'
;MAVVALLLATMTGCSRHDDSTQPSPDAAQHAVALLDALVRGDTGDVTAEFDSTMRESLSADQLAVSWAGYQSMLGAYQSHGDPTQVARGDLTVVSVPLTMANAPGEFRVTFRPDGTVAGLWLLKAGVPIP
;
A
#
# COMPACT_ATOMS: atom_id res chain seq x y z
N MET A 1 -30.78 46.14 27.53
CA MET A 1 -29.84 46.42 28.64
C MET A 1 -29.37 45.08 29.20
N ALA A 2 -28.06 44.97 29.42
CA ALA A 2 -27.22 43.89 29.98
C ALA A 2 -27.91 42.74 30.75
N VAL A 3 -27.42 41.50 30.74
CA VAL A 3 -26.14 41.09 31.36
C VAL A 3 -25.56 39.82 30.70
N VAL A 4 -24.25 39.87 30.47
CA VAL A 4 -23.36 38.77 30.09
C VAL A 4 -23.08 37.88 31.31
N ALA A 5 -23.15 36.56 31.14
CA ALA A 5 -22.55 35.60 32.07
C ALA A 5 -21.74 34.56 31.30
N LEU A 6 -20.42 34.66 31.46
CA LEU A 6 -19.41 33.74 30.99
C LEU A 6 -19.36 32.54 31.95
N LEU A 7 -19.50 31.32 31.43
CA LEU A 7 -19.19 30.08 32.16
C LEU A 7 -18.23 29.25 31.32
N LEU A 8 -16.97 29.19 31.77
CA LEU A 8 -15.99 28.22 31.32
C LEU A 8 -16.34 26.85 31.91
N ALA A 9 -16.60 25.87 31.05
CA ALA A 9 -16.55 24.46 31.41
C ALA A 9 -15.61 23.76 30.43
N THR A 10 -14.35 23.61 30.86
CA THR A 10 -13.47 22.55 30.38
C THR A 10 -14.14 21.22 30.71
N MET A 11 -14.14 20.24 29.80
CA MET A 11 -14.02 18.80 30.08
C MET A 11 -13.99 17.99 28.78
N THR A 12 -12.91 17.20 28.68
CA THR A 12 -12.82 15.88 28.03
C THR A 12 -12.65 15.82 26.52
N GLY A 13 -11.37 15.75 26.13
CA GLY A 13 -10.85 14.70 25.25
C GLY A 13 -11.36 14.71 23.81
N CYS A 14 -10.48 15.14 22.91
CA CYS A 14 -10.61 14.91 21.49
C CYS A 14 -10.99 13.45 21.18
N SER A 15 -12.12 13.32 20.49
CA SER A 15 -12.30 12.54 19.28
C SER A 15 -12.02 11.03 19.36
N ARG A 16 -13.13 10.28 19.29
CA ARG A 16 -13.33 8.98 18.63
C ARG A 16 -12.13 8.04 18.66
N HIS A 17 -12.25 7.00 19.48
CA HIS A 17 -11.56 5.74 19.22
C HIS A 17 -12.10 5.24 17.87
N ASP A 18 -11.42 5.59 16.77
CA ASP A 18 -11.73 5.05 15.45
C ASP A 18 -11.30 3.59 15.47
N ASP A 19 -12.26 2.71 15.73
CA ASP A 19 -12.17 1.27 15.54
C ASP A 19 -11.96 1.00 14.03
N SER A 20 -10.71 1.16 13.60
CA SER A 20 -10.32 1.26 12.19
C SER A 20 -10.13 -0.14 11.60
N THR A 21 -11.17 -0.96 11.62
CA THR A 21 -11.22 -2.23 10.86
C THR A 21 -11.63 -1.98 9.39
N GLN A 22 -11.64 -0.72 8.93
CA GLN A 22 -11.90 -0.36 7.54
C GLN A 22 -10.57 -0.11 6.81
N PRO A 23 -10.37 -0.68 5.61
CA PRO A 23 -9.21 -0.36 4.79
C PRO A 23 -9.11 1.15 4.59
N SER A 24 -7.95 1.73 4.90
CA SER A 24 -7.73 3.16 4.65
C SER A 24 -7.81 3.43 3.14
N PRO A 25 -8.59 4.43 2.69
CA PRO A 25 -8.56 4.88 1.29
C PRO A 25 -7.14 5.21 0.82
N ASP A 26 -6.28 5.63 1.75
CA ASP A 26 -4.89 5.99 1.47
C ASP A 26 -4.04 4.79 1.05
N ALA A 27 -4.34 3.57 1.53
CA ALA A 27 -3.55 2.38 1.22
C ALA A 27 -3.68 1.96 -0.26
N ALA A 28 -4.86 2.11 -0.86
CA ALA A 28 -5.06 1.89 -2.30
C ALA A 28 -4.23 2.85 -3.14
N GLN A 29 -4.29 4.14 -2.83
CA GLN A 29 -3.52 5.17 -3.54
C GLN A 29 -2.02 4.99 -3.32
N HIS A 30 -1.61 4.62 -2.11
CA HIS A 30 -0.21 4.35 -1.79
C HIS A 30 0.32 3.15 -2.60
N ALA A 31 -0.43 2.06 -2.71
CA ALA A 31 -0.01 0.92 -3.55
C ALA A 31 0.17 1.31 -5.03
N VAL A 32 -0.73 2.14 -5.57
CA VAL A 32 -0.58 2.65 -6.95
C VAL A 32 0.67 3.53 -7.07
N ALA A 33 0.94 4.42 -6.11
CA ALA A 33 2.15 5.25 -6.12
C ALA A 33 3.45 4.42 -6.08
N LEU A 34 3.47 3.34 -5.28
CA LEU A 34 4.60 2.40 -5.24
C LEU A 34 4.77 1.66 -6.57
N LEU A 35 3.68 1.23 -7.20
CA LEU A 35 3.71 0.62 -8.53
C LEU A 35 4.26 1.61 -9.58
N ASP A 36 3.80 2.86 -9.56
CA ASP A 36 4.27 3.89 -10.49
C ASP A 36 5.77 4.16 -10.34
N ALA A 37 6.28 4.22 -9.11
CA ALA A 37 7.71 4.33 -8.83
C ALA A 37 8.47 3.11 -9.36
N LEU A 38 7.96 1.89 -9.12
CA LEU A 38 8.56 0.66 -9.62
C LEU A 38 8.63 0.62 -11.16
N VAL A 39 7.57 1.07 -11.84
CA VAL A 39 7.51 1.15 -13.31
C VAL A 39 8.53 2.15 -13.86
N ARG A 40 8.77 3.26 -13.17
CA ARG A 40 9.82 4.24 -13.53
C ARG A 40 11.24 3.76 -13.22
N GLY A 41 11.39 2.67 -12.46
CA GLY A 41 12.69 2.18 -11.99
C GLY A 41 13.18 2.85 -10.71
N ASP A 42 12.32 3.61 -10.03
CA ASP A 42 12.62 4.33 -8.79
C ASP A 42 12.55 3.38 -7.59
N THR A 43 13.30 2.27 -7.62
CA THR A 43 13.20 1.24 -6.57
C THR A 43 13.68 1.71 -5.20
N GLY A 44 14.55 2.73 -5.15
CA GLY A 44 14.93 3.41 -3.91
C GLY A 44 13.72 4.00 -3.19
N ASP A 45 12.87 4.73 -3.92
CA ASP A 45 11.66 5.35 -3.38
C ASP A 45 10.68 4.29 -2.86
N VAL A 46 10.53 3.17 -3.58
CA VAL A 46 9.69 2.05 -3.12
C VAL A 46 10.22 1.47 -1.82
N THR A 47 11.52 1.20 -1.72
CA THR A 47 12.11 0.60 -0.51
C THR A 47 12.21 1.57 0.67
N ALA A 48 12.08 2.87 0.46
CA ALA A 48 12.02 3.86 1.54
C ALA A 48 10.73 3.73 2.37
N GLU A 49 9.64 3.27 1.75
CA GLU A 49 8.33 3.05 2.39
C GLU A 49 8.25 1.72 3.14
N PHE A 50 9.29 0.88 3.03
CA PHE A 50 9.34 -0.41 3.72
C PHE A 50 9.62 -0.23 5.21
N ASP A 51 8.96 -1.07 6.00
CA ASP A 51 9.32 -1.20 7.40
C ASP A 51 10.76 -1.70 7.60
N SER A 52 11.26 -1.64 8.84
CA SER A 52 12.63 -2.06 9.16
C SER A 52 12.94 -3.52 8.79
N THR A 53 12.06 -4.45 9.12
CA THR A 53 12.21 -5.89 8.82
C THR A 53 12.22 -6.14 7.31
N MET A 54 11.36 -5.44 6.57
CA MET A 54 11.28 -5.59 5.12
C MET A 54 12.51 -4.98 4.42
N ARG A 55 13.02 -3.83 4.88
CA ARG A 55 14.28 -3.24 4.36
C ARG A 55 15.49 -4.15 4.53
N GLU A 56 15.53 -4.95 5.60
CA GLU A 56 16.58 -5.95 5.80
C GLU A 56 16.49 -7.13 4.81
N SER A 57 15.29 -7.38 4.27
CA SER A 57 14.99 -8.57 3.46
C SER A 57 14.96 -8.30 1.95
N LEU A 58 14.59 -7.10 1.52
CA LEU A 58 14.43 -6.74 0.12
C LEU A 58 15.06 -5.37 -0.16
N SER A 59 16.25 -5.36 -0.75
CA SER A 59 16.93 -4.12 -1.16
C SER A 59 16.37 -3.55 -2.47
N ALA A 60 16.68 -2.29 -2.76
CA ALA A 60 16.28 -1.62 -4.00
C ALA A 60 16.80 -2.37 -5.26
N ASP A 61 18.03 -2.88 -5.21
CA ASP A 61 18.61 -3.68 -6.30
C ASP A 61 17.89 -5.02 -6.48
N GLN A 62 17.58 -5.70 -5.37
CA GLN A 62 16.84 -6.97 -5.40
C GLN A 62 15.41 -6.77 -5.92
N LEU A 63 14.77 -5.65 -5.56
CA LEU A 63 13.47 -5.26 -6.09
C LEU A 63 13.54 -5.01 -7.61
N ALA A 64 14.57 -4.30 -8.09
CA ALA A 64 14.77 -4.06 -9.52
C ALA A 64 14.96 -5.37 -10.30
N VAL A 65 15.78 -6.28 -9.78
CA VAL A 65 15.98 -7.63 -10.35
C VAL A 65 14.66 -8.41 -10.37
N SER A 66 13.88 -8.35 -9.30
CA SER A 66 12.59 -9.03 -9.20
C SER A 66 11.58 -8.49 -10.22
N TRP A 67 11.53 -7.18 -10.42
CA TRP A 67 10.69 -6.54 -11.43
C TRP A 67 11.09 -6.91 -12.85
N ALA A 68 12.39 -6.94 -13.15
CA ALA A 68 12.88 -7.40 -14.45
C ALA A 68 12.54 -8.87 -14.71
N GLY A 69 12.71 -9.74 -13.70
CA GLY A 69 12.31 -11.15 -13.78
C GLY A 69 10.81 -11.32 -14.02
N TYR A 70 10.01 -10.52 -13.34
CA TYR A 70 8.55 -10.51 -13.51
C TYR A 70 8.12 -10.10 -14.93
N GLN A 71 8.71 -9.05 -15.48
CA GLN A 71 8.46 -8.65 -16.88
C GLN A 71 9.00 -9.65 -17.90
N SER A 72 10.09 -10.35 -17.60
CA SER A 72 10.58 -11.44 -18.45
C SER A 72 9.56 -12.58 -18.55
N MET A 73 8.87 -12.90 -17.44
CA MET A 73 7.85 -13.95 -17.41
C MET A 73 6.53 -13.53 -18.06
N LEU A 74 5.99 -12.36 -17.70
CA LEU A 74 4.63 -11.95 -18.09
C LEU A 74 4.60 -10.95 -19.25
N GLY A 75 5.77 -10.55 -19.76
CA GLY A 75 5.91 -9.50 -20.76
C GLY A 75 6.03 -8.11 -20.13
N ALA A 76 6.30 -7.11 -20.96
CA ALA A 76 6.42 -5.73 -20.51
C ALA A 76 5.12 -5.22 -19.87
N TYR A 77 5.25 -4.40 -18.83
CA TYR A 77 4.12 -3.69 -18.23
C TYR A 77 3.44 -2.77 -19.25
N GLN A 78 2.11 -2.72 -19.26
CA GLN A 78 1.34 -1.83 -20.12
C GLN A 78 0.46 -0.87 -19.33
N SER A 79 -0.29 -1.39 -18.36
CA SER A 79 -1.22 -0.63 -17.53
C SER A 79 -1.60 -1.41 -16.27
N HIS A 80 -2.33 -0.77 -15.37
CA HIS A 80 -2.97 -1.41 -14.24
C HIS A 80 -4.46 -1.06 -14.19
N GLY A 81 -5.26 -1.91 -13.55
CA GLY A 81 -6.66 -1.63 -13.24
C GLY A 81 -6.82 -1.00 -11.86
N ASP A 82 -8.06 -0.99 -11.36
CA ASP A 82 -8.38 -0.42 -10.05
C ASP A 82 -7.88 -1.32 -8.90
N PRO A 83 -7.29 -0.75 -7.84
CA PRO A 83 -6.87 -1.49 -6.66
C PRO A 83 -8.08 -2.03 -5.89
N THR A 84 -7.93 -3.21 -5.31
CA THR A 84 -8.86 -3.77 -4.32
C THR A 84 -8.17 -3.91 -2.97
N GLN A 85 -8.92 -3.77 -1.88
CA GLN A 85 -8.37 -3.78 -0.52
C GLN A 85 -9.09 -4.79 0.35
N VAL A 86 -8.33 -5.47 1.21
CA VAL A 86 -8.86 -6.43 2.17
C VAL A 86 -8.14 -6.26 3.51
N ALA A 87 -8.92 -6.08 4.59
CA ALA A 87 -8.39 -6.08 5.94
C ALA A 87 -8.04 -7.52 6.40
N ARG A 88 -6.89 -7.66 7.08
CA ARG A 88 -6.35 -8.90 7.64
C ARG A 88 -5.80 -8.62 9.03
N GLY A 89 -6.67 -8.66 10.04
CA GLY A 89 -6.33 -8.12 11.36
C GLY A 89 -6.02 -6.63 11.23
N ASP A 90 -4.88 -6.20 11.78
CA ASP A 90 -4.41 -4.81 11.71
C ASP A 90 -3.74 -4.46 10.36
N LEU A 91 -3.62 -5.42 9.45
CA LEU A 91 -2.98 -5.21 8.15
C LEU A 91 -4.01 -4.91 7.07
N THR A 92 -3.63 -4.03 6.13
CA THR A 92 -4.39 -3.81 4.90
C THR A 92 -3.65 -4.41 3.72
N VAL A 93 -4.24 -5.39 3.06
CA VAL A 93 -3.70 -5.98 1.82
C VAL A 93 -4.34 -5.30 0.63
N VAL A 94 -3.54 -4.72 -0.25
CA VAL A 94 -3.96 -4.08 -1.49
C VAL A 94 -3.48 -4.90 -2.67
N SER A 95 -4.38 -5.22 -3.59
CA SER A 95 -4.08 -5.94 -4.83
C SER A 95 -4.41 -5.08 -6.02
N VAL A 96 -3.42 -4.85 -6.89
CA VAL A 96 -3.52 -4.04 -8.10
C VAL A 96 -3.39 -4.96 -9.32
N PRO A 97 -4.46 -5.20 -10.10
CA PRO A 97 -4.39 -6.03 -11.29
C PRO A 97 -3.55 -5.34 -12.38
N LEU A 98 -2.64 -6.08 -13.01
CA LEU A 98 -1.74 -5.56 -14.04
C LEU A 98 -2.05 -6.15 -15.41
N THR A 99 -2.05 -5.29 -16.42
CA THR A 99 -1.99 -5.69 -17.84
C THR A 99 -0.52 -5.75 -18.24
N MET A 100 -0.05 -6.96 -18.58
CA MET A 100 1.29 -7.20 -19.11
C MET A 100 1.18 -7.76 -20.54
N ALA A 101 2.26 -7.69 -21.32
CA ALA A 101 2.23 -8.03 -22.74
C ALA A 101 1.88 -9.48 -23.09
N ASN A 102 2.22 -10.44 -22.23
CA ASN A 102 2.01 -11.85 -22.51
C ASN A 102 0.90 -12.48 -21.65
N ALA A 103 0.81 -12.09 -20.38
CA ALA A 103 -0.19 -12.62 -19.44
C ALA A 103 -0.50 -11.63 -18.31
N PRO A 104 -1.74 -11.57 -17.80
CA PRO A 104 -2.08 -10.65 -16.71
C PRO A 104 -1.35 -11.00 -15.41
N GLY A 105 -1.07 -9.96 -14.65
CA GLY A 105 -0.34 -10.03 -13.40
C GLY A 105 -1.08 -9.34 -12.25
N GLU A 106 -0.45 -9.30 -11.09
CA GLU A 106 -0.92 -8.57 -9.92
C GLU A 106 0.28 -8.03 -9.13
N PHE A 107 0.20 -6.76 -8.76
CA PHE A 107 1.07 -6.15 -7.76
C PHE A 107 0.33 -6.11 -6.44
N ARG A 108 0.90 -6.72 -5.40
CA ARG A 108 0.26 -6.81 -4.08
C ARG A 108 1.14 -6.19 -3.02
N VAL A 109 0.53 -5.40 -2.15
CA VAL A 109 1.20 -4.73 -1.03
C VAL A 109 0.42 -4.99 0.25
N THR A 110 1.12 -5.27 1.34
CA THR A 110 0.54 -5.32 2.67
C THR A 110 1.04 -4.13 3.47
N PHE A 111 0.12 -3.33 4.01
CA PHE A 111 0.42 -2.18 4.84
C PHE A 111 0.14 -2.47 6.32
N ARG A 112 0.98 -1.91 7.19
CA ARG A 112 0.68 -1.76 8.63
C ARG A 112 -0.27 -0.59 8.89
N PRO A 113 -0.81 -0.49 10.12
CA PRO A 113 -1.62 0.67 10.54
C PRO A 113 -0.92 2.02 10.39
N ASP A 114 0.42 2.04 10.48
CA ASP A 114 1.23 3.26 10.33
C ASP A 114 1.53 3.63 8.87
N GLY A 115 1.00 2.85 7.91
CA GLY A 115 1.21 3.07 6.48
C GLY A 115 2.52 2.50 5.92
N THR A 116 3.40 1.93 6.76
CA THR A 116 4.61 1.27 6.27
C THR A 116 4.30 -0.03 5.56
N VAL A 117 5.08 -0.35 4.54
CA VAL A 117 4.94 -1.60 3.79
C VAL A 117 5.54 -2.75 4.58
N ALA A 118 4.70 -3.75 4.87
CA ALA A 118 5.04 -5.01 5.54
C ALA A 118 5.26 -6.18 4.58
N GLY A 119 4.88 -6.02 3.32
CA GLY A 119 5.13 -7.02 2.29
C GLY A 119 4.78 -6.50 0.90
N LEU A 120 5.47 -7.04 -0.10
CA LEU A 120 5.30 -6.71 -1.52
C LEU A 120 5.46 -7.99 -2.35
N TRP A 121 4.56 -8.22 -3.28
CA TRP A 121 4.60 -9.37 -4.18
C TRP A 121 4.31 -8.98 -5.63
N LEU A 122 5.02 -9.66 -6.54
CA LEU A 122 4.78 -9.66 -7.97
C LEU A 122 4.23 -11.03 -8.36
N LEU A 123 2.94 -11.09 -8.67
CA LEU A 123 2.19 -12.34 -8.78
C LEU A 123 1.58 -12.50 -10.16
N LYS A 124 1.46 -13.75 -10.63
CA LYS A 124 0.49 -14.05 -11.71
C LYS A 124 -0.93 -13.76 -11.21
N ALA A 125 -1.83 -13.37 -12.11
CA ALA A 125 -3.22 -13.12 -11.75
C ALA A 125 -3.89 -14.34 -11.08
N GLY A 126 -4.82 -14.08 -10.15
CA GLY A 126 -5.63 -15.11 -9.49
C GLY A 126 -4.96 -15.87 -8.36
N VAL A 127 -3.80 -15.41 -7.86
CA VAL A 127 -3.21 -15.96 -6.63
C VAL A 127 -4.08 -15.56 -5.43
N PRO A 128 -4.56 -16.50 -4.60
CA PRO A 128 -5.39 -16.15 -3.44
C PRO A 128 -4.68 -15.21 -2.46
N ILE A 129 -5.45 -14.40 -1.75
CA ILE A 129 -4.94 -13.62 -0.62
C ILE A 129 -4.72 -14.60 0.54
N PRO A 130 -3.51 -14.63 1.15
CA PRO A 130 -3.23 -15.45 2.33
C PRO A 130 -4.19 -15.17 3.50
#